data_AF-R5H5P5-F1
#
_entry.id   AF-R5H5P5-F1
#
_cell.length_a   1.000
_cell.length_b   1.000
_cell.length_c   1.000
_cell.angle_alpha   90.00
_cell.angle_beta   90.00
_cell.angle_gamma   90.00
#
_symmetry.space_group_name_H-M   'P 1'
#
loop_
_entity.id
_entity.type
_entity.pdbx_description
1 polymer ?
#
loop_
_entity_poly.entity_id
_entity_poly.type
_entity_poly.pdbx_seq_one_letter_code
_entity_poly.pdbx_strand_id
1 'polypeptide(L)'
;MDERTAQAVIKCLEIDCDFYRELHKFLMKKHTKILDDDLEWLTDSLNTEQAYVMKSQSLEKKRQALFQGLGIADRKLSEMMDEVPEGCRAKMKQLSMQLADLVDNIREINEQTNEIVKRKLDNQAELVRRAGIFNKPETYNKSASKVTGGSSAKAFREV
;
A
#
# COMPACT_ATOMS: atom_id res chain seq x y z
N MET A 1 -20.98 -28.97 2.24
CA MET A 1 -21.58 -27.61 2.29
C MET A 1 -22.93 -27.66 1.59
N ASP A 2 -23.97 -26.99 2.12
CA ASP A 2 -25.26 -26.91 1.40
C ASP A 2 -25.30 -25.74 0.38
N GLU A 3 -26.31 -25.74 -0.49
CA GLU A 3 -26.50 -24.73 -1.56
C GLU A 3 -26.61 -23.31 -1.01
N ARG A 4 -27.33 -23.12 0.10
CA ARG A 4 -27.52 -21.81 0.72
C ARG A 4 -26.20 -21.24 1.23
N THR A 5 -25.40 -22.08 1.88
CA THR A 5 -24.06 -21.77 2.38
C THR A 5 -23.13 -21.43 1.23
N ALA A 6 -23.15 -22.25 0.17
CA ALA A 6 -22.33 -22.02 -1.02
C ALA A 6 -22.64 -20.68 -1.70
N GLN A 7 -23.93 -20.33 -1.85
CA GLN A 7 -24.34 -19.06 -2.42
C GLN A 7 -23.95 -17.86 -1.54
N ALA A 8 -24.01 -17.99 -0.21
CA ALA A 8 -23.57 -16.93 0.70
C ALA A 8 -22.05 -16.68 0.57
N VAL A 9 -21.25 -17.74 0.49
CA VAL A 9 -19.80 -17.64 0.26
C VAL A 9 -19.50 -17.02 -1.11
N ILE A 10 -20.19 -17.44 -2.17
CA ILE A 10 -20.02 -16.86 -3.51
C ILE A 10 -20.26 -15.35 -3.48
N LYS A 11 -21.34 -14.88 -2.86
CA LYS A 11 -21.63 -13.44 -2.75
C LYS A 11 -20.53 -12.69 -1.99
N CYS A 12 -19.98 -13.30 -0.94
CA CYS A 12 -18.85 -12.72 -0.22
C CYS A 12 -17.62 -12.57 -1.13
N LEU A 13 -17.28 -13.62 -1.87
CA LEU A 13 -16.14 -13.62 -2.78
C LEU A 13 -16.30 -12.62 -3.94
N GLU A 14 -17.52 -12.45 -4.46
CA GLU A 14 -17.81 -11.42 -5.47
C GLU A 14 -17.50 -10.02 -4.95
N ILE A 15 -18.00 -9.70 -3.75
CA ILE A 15 -17.75 -8.40 -3.10
C ILE A 15 -16.25 -8.18 -2.88
N ASP A 16 -15.54 -9.21 -2.40
CA ASP A 16 -14.10 -9.15 -2.16
C ASP A 16 -13.34 -8.94 -3.48
N CYS A 17 -13.64 -9.73 -4.52
CA CYS A 17 -13.01 -9.59 -5.83
C CYS A 17 -13.21 -8.19 -6.42
N ASP A 18 -14.43 -7.65 -6.35
CA ASP A 18 -14.72 -6.31 -6.86
C ASP A 18 -13.94 -5.24 -6.09
N PHE A 19 -13.90 -5.35 -4.76
CA PHE A 19 -13.13 -4.43 -3.94
C PHE A 19 -11.62 -4.50 -4.24
N TYR A 20 -11.03 -5.69 -4.24
CA TYR A 20 -9.60 -5.86 -4.46
C TYR A 20 -9.19 -5.48 -5.89
N ARG A 21 -10.08 -5.63 -6.88
CA ARG A 21 -9.85 -5.12 -8.24
C ARG A 21 -9.72 -3.60 -8.26
N GLU A 22 -10.60 -2.88 -7.56
CA GLU A 22 -10.51 -1.42 -7.47
C GLU A 22 -9.30 -0.95 -6.66
N LEU A 23 -8.98 -1.65 -5.56
CA LEU A 23 -7.76 -1.39 -4.80
C LEU A 23 -6.50 -1.59 -5.67
N HIS A 24 -6.43 -2.67 -6.42
CA HIS A 24 -5.30 -2.94 -7.32
C HIS A 24 -5.14 -1.83 -8.36
N LYS A 25 -6.23 -1.36 -8.99
CA LYS A 25 -6.19 -0.21 -9.91
C LYS A 25 -5.65 1.06 -9.24
N PHE A 26 -6.10 1.34 -8.01
CA PHE A 26 -5.61 2.48 -7.24
C PHE A 26 -4.11 2.37 -6.96
N LEU A 27 -3.63 1.20 -6.54
CA LEU A 27 -2.21 0.97 -6.24
C LEU A 27 -1.33 1.05 -7.48
N MET A 28 -1.78 0.52 -8.62
CA MET A 28 -1.10 0.69 -9.90
C MET A 28 -0.98 2.17 -10.27
N LYS A 29 -2.05 2.96 -10.07
CA LYS A 29 -2.01 4.42 -10.29
C LYS A 29 -1.03 5.10 -9.33
N LYS A 30 -1.05 4.76 -8.04
CA LYS A 30 -0.13 5.28 -7.03
C LYS A 30 1.33 4.99 -7.41
N HIS A 31 1.62 3.78 -7.89
CA HIS A 31 2.93 3.39 -8.38
C HIS A 31 3.42 4.30 -9.51
N THR A 32 2.59 4.52 -10.54
CA THR A 32 2.92 5.45 -11.64
C THR A 32 3.17 6.86 -11.12
N LYS A 33 2.34 7.35 -10.19
CA LYS A 33 2.50 8.69 -9.61
C LYS A 33 3.76 8.87 -8.76
N ILE A 34 4.24 7.80 -8.12
CA ILE A 34 5.54 7.78 -7.46
C ILE A 34 6.69 7.82 -8.47
N LEU A 35 6.57 7.11 -9.59
CA LEU A 35 7.58 7.19 -10.66
C LEU A 35 7.69 8.61 -11.21
N ASP A 36 6.55 9.28 -11.41
CA ASP A 36 6.44 10.65 -11.94
C ASP A 36 6.82 11.75 -10.93
N ASP A 37 7.12 11.41 -9.66
CA ASP A 37 7.35 12.37 -8.57
C ASP A 37 6.18 13.36 -8.36
N ASP A 38 4.95 12.94 -8.64
CA ASP A 38 3.72 13.73 -8.51
C ASP A 38 3.27 13.80 -7.04
N LEU A 39 3.97 14.62 -6.26
CA LEU A 39 3.74 14.78 -4.81
C LEU A 39 2.35 15.37 -4.47
N GLU A 40 1.79 16.19 -5.35
CA GLU A 40 0.45 16.77 -5.18
C GLU A 40 -0.60 15.67 -5.21
N TRP A 41 -0.60 14.84 -6.27
CA TRP A 41 -1.52 13.71 -6.36
C TRP A 41 -1.34 12.73 -5.19
N LEU A 42 -0.09 12.44 -4.81
CA LEU A 42 0.19 11.53 -3.71
C LEU A 42 -0.39 12.03 -2.39
N THR A 43 -0.27 13.33 -2.11
CA THR A 43 -0.84 13.98 -0.92
C THR A 43 -2.36 13.90 -0.93
N ASP A 44 -2.99 14.25 -2.05
CA ASP A 44 -4.46 14.23 -2.19
C ASP A 44 -5.03 12.81 -2.08
N SER A 45 -4.27 11.81 -2.52
CA SER A 45 -4.69 10.41 -2.52
C SER A 45 -4.72 9.74 -1.15
N LEU A 46 -4.09 10.33 -0.12
CA LEU A 46 -3.95 9.72 1.22
C LEU A 46 -5.28 9.36 1.86
N ASN A 47 -6.28 10.24 1.76
CA ASN A 47 -7.62 9.98 2.31
C ASN A 47 -8.30 8.82 1.58
N THR A 48 -8.11 8.71 0.26
CA THR A 48 -8.63 7.58 -0.54
C THR A 48 -7.96 6.28 -0.14
N GLU A 49 -6.63 6.27 0.03
CA GLU A 49 -5.89 5.09 0.48
C GLU A 49 -6.35 4.64 1.88
N GLN A 50 -6.50 5.57 2.81
CA GLN A 50 -7.03 5.28 4.15
C GLN A 50 -8.43 4.66 4.08
N ALA A 51 -9.30 5.15 3.20
CA ALA A 51 -10.63 4.58 3.00
C ALA A 51 -10.56 3.14 2.46
N TYR A 52 -9.64 2.84 1.54
CA TYR A 52 -9.40 1.46 1.09
C TYR A 52 -8.91 0.56 2.23
N VAL A 53 -7.97 1.00 3.05
CA VAL A 53 -7.48 0.23 4.21
C VAL A 53 -8.63 -0.09 5.18
N MET A 54 -9.44 0.92 5.54
CA MET A 54 -10.59 0.74 6.42
C MET A 54 -11.63 -0.22 5.82
N LYS A 55 -11.89 -0.11 4.52
CA LYS A 55 -12.85 -0.99 3.82
C LYS A 55 -12.34 -2.43 3.74
N SER A 56 -11.06 -2.65 3.46
CA SER A 56 -10.43 -3.98 3.49
C SER A 56 -10.60 -4.65 4.86
N GLN A 57 -10.30 -3.93 5.95
CA GLN A 57 -10.50 -4.44 7.31
C GLN A 57 -11.97 -4.73 7.62
N SER A 58 -12.90 -3.87 7.14
CA SER A 58 -14.34 -4.09 7.33
C SER A 58 -14.83 -5.34 6.60
N LEU A 59 -14.39 -5.56 5.37
CA LEU A 59 -14.74 -6.73 4.58
C LEU A 59 -14.19 -8.01 5.21
N GLU A 60 -12.93 -7.99 5.65
CA GLU A 60 -12.32 -9.13 6.33
C GLU A 60 -13.08 -9.52 7.60
N LYS A 61 -13.47 -8.54 8.43
CA LYS A 61 -14.32 -8.78 9.62
C LYS A 61 -15.67 -9.38 9.25
N LYS A 62 -16.32 -8.89 8.20
CA LYS A 62 -17.61 -9.42 7.72
C LYS A 62 -17.47 -10.85 7.19
N ARG A 63 -16.39 -11.15 6.46
CA ARG A 63 -16.07 -12.49 5.95
C ARG A 63 -15.85 -13.46 7.10
N GLN A 64 -15.05 -13.09 8.10
CA GLN A 64 -14.83 -13.90 9.30
C GLN A 64 -16.15 -14.17 10.06
N ALA A 65 -16.97 -13.14 10.28
CA ALA A 65 -18.26 -13.30 10.95
C ALA A 65 -19.24 -14.18 10.15
N LEU A 66 -19.25 -14.05 8.82
CA LEU A 66 -20.03 -14.91 7.93
C LEU A 66 -19.58 -16.37 8.05
N PHE A 67 -18.27 -16.62 7.97
CA PHE A 67 -17.72 -17.97 8.02
C PHE A 67 -17.96 -18.62 9.39
N GLN A 68 -17.88 -17.83 10.46
CA GLN A 68 -18.27 -18.26 11.81
C GLN A 68 -19.75 -18.64 11.88
N GLY A 69 -20.65 -17.78 11.36
CA GLY A 69 -22.09 -18.02 11.37
C GLY A 69 -22.53 -19.20 10.49
N LEU A 70 -21.72 -19.56 9.49
CA LEU A 70 -21.93 -20.73 8.63
C LEU A 70 -21.26 -22.00 9.20
N GLY A 71 -20.52 -21.92 10.30
CA GLY A 71 -19.82 -23.07 10.90
C GLY A 71 -18.63 -23.57 10.08
N ILE A 72 -18.01 -22.71 9.28
CA ILE A 72 -16.90 -23.07 8.37
C ILE A 72 -15.61 -22.30 8.64
N ALA A 73 -15.54 -21.54 9.74
CA ALA A 73 -14.40 -20.66 10.05
C ALA A 73 -13.05 -21.39 10.17
N ASP A 74 -13.06 -22.64 10.66
CA ASP A 74 -11.83 -23.43 10.90
C ASP A 74 -11.34 -24.19 9.67
N ARG A 75 -11.97 -23.99 8.51
CA ARG A 75 -11.69 -24.75 7.29
C ARG A 75 -11.26 -23.81 6.17
N LYS A 76 -10.29 -24.23 5.36
CA LYS A 76 -9.95 -23.46 4.15
C LYS A 76 -10.97 -23.75 3.07
N LEU A 77 -11.35 -22.71 2.32
CA LEU A 77 -12.29 -22.87 1.22
C LEU A 77 -11.82 -23.90 0.17
N SER A 78 -10.51 -23.96 -0.08
CA SER A 78 -9.88 -24.94 -0.97
C SER A 78 -10.09 -26.40 -0.52
N GLU A 79 -10.15 -26.64 0.79
CA GLU A 79 -10.38 -27.98 1.39
C GLU A 79 -11.86 -28.39 1.34
N MET A 80 -12.75 -27.45 1.02
CA MET A 80 -14.20 -27.66 1.00
C MET A 80 -14.76 -27.80 -0.42
N MET A 81 -13.93 -27.62 -1.46
CA MET A 81 -14.39 -27.58 -2.86
C MET A 81 -15.13 -28.86 -3.27
N ASP A 82 -14.76 -30.00 -2.72
CA ASP A 82 -15.42 -31.29 -2.99
C ASP A 82 -16.80 -31.43 -2.37
N GLU A 83 -17.11 -30.63 -1.37
CA GLU A 83 -18.41 -30.57 -0.73
C GLU A 83 -19.30 -29.44 -1.26
N VAL A 84 -18.81 -28.64 -2.21
CA VAL A 84 -19.58 -27.56 -2.84
C VAL A 84 -20.54 -28.20 -3.85
N PRO A 85 -21.84 -27.82 -3.83
CA PRO A 85 -22.80 -28.27 -4.82
C PRO A 85 -22.32 -28.02 -6.26
N GLU A 86 -22.59 -28.96 -7.14
CA GLU A 86 -22.05 -28.98 -8.51
C GLU A 86 -22.33 -27.68 -9.28
N GLY A 87 -23.54 -27.14 -9.17
CA GLY A 87 -23.92 -25.87 -9.79
C GLY A 87 -23.17 -24.63 -9.27
N CYS A 88 -22.65 -24.68 -8.04
CA CYS A 88 -21.90 -23.59 -7.42
C CYS A 88 -20.38 -23.72 -7.59
N ARG A 89 -19.87 -24.95 -7.76
CA ARG A 89 -18.45 -25.29 -7.67
C ARG A 89 -17.58 -24.51 -8.64
N ALA A 90 -17.97 -24.46 -9.92
CA ALA A 90 -17.19 -23.78 -10.95
C ALA A 90 -17.02 -22.28 -10.63
N LYS A 91 -18.12 -21.61 -10.25
CA LYS A 91 -18.12 -20.18 -9.90
C LYS A 91 -17.29 -19.91 -8.65
N MET A 92 -17.46 -20.73 -7.60
CA MET A 92 -16.70 -20.58 -6.36
C MET A 92 -15.19 -20.78 -6.58
N LYS A 93 -14.80 -21.77 -7.38
CA LYS A 93 -13.41 -22.00 -7.78
C LYS A 93 -12.84 -20.79 -8.54
N GLN A 94 -13.58 -20.29 -9.54
CA GLN A 94 -13.17 -19.13 -10.32
C GLN A 94 -12.93 -17.90 -9.42
N LEU A 95 -13.90 -17.56 -8.55
CA LEU A 95 -13.79 -16.42 -7.65
C LEU A 95 -12.64 -16.57 -6.65
N SER A 96 -12.44 -17.79 -6.10
CA SER A 96 -11.33 -18.06 -5.19
C SER A 96 -9.97 -17.86 -5.88
N MET A 97 -9.83 -18.28 -7.13
CA MET A 97 -8.60 -18.07 -7.90
C MET A 97 -8.39 -16.58 -8.21
N GLN A 98 -9.44 -15.88 -8.67
CA GLN A 98 -9.37 -14.45 -8.94
C GLN A 98 -8.98 -13.63 -7.70
N LEU A 99 -9.51 -13.98 -6.54
CA LEU A 99 -9.16 -13.32 -5.29
C LEU A 99 -7.69 -13.54 -4.92
N ALA A 100 -7.20 -14.79 -5.07
CA ALA A 100 -5.79 -15.10 -4.83
C ALA A 100 -4.87 -14.29 -5.76
N ASP A 101 -5.16 -14.29 -7.06
CA ASP A 101 -4.40 -13.52 -8.06
C ASP A 101 -4.40 -12.03 -7.74
N LEU A 102 -5.55 -11.45 -7.36
CA LEU A 102 -5.64 -10.04 -6.98
C LEU A 102 -4.79 -9.71 -5.75
N VAL A 103 -4.82 -10.56 -4.72
CA VAL A 103 -4.04 -10.37 -3.49
C VAL A 103 -2.54 -10.47 -3.78
N ASP A 104 -2.12 -11.43 -4.61
CA ASP A 104 -0.72 -11.60 -4.98
C ASP A 104 -0.23 -10.42 -5.84
N ASN A 105 -1.02 -9.96 -6.82
CA ASN A 105 -0.70 -8.77 -7.61
C ASN A 105 -0.58 -7.50 -6.72
N ILE A 106 -1.47 -7.35 -5.74
CA ILE A 106 -1.42 -6.24 -4.76
C ILE A 106 -0.15 -6.32 -3.90
N ARG A 107 0.26 -7.53 -3.50
CA ARG A 107 1.51 -7.72 -2.75
C ARG A 107 2.71 -7.29 -3.60
N GLU A 108 2.78 -7.79 -4.84
CA GLU A 108 3.88 -7.50 -5.76
C GLU A 108 4.01 -6.00 -6.06
N ILE A 109 2.91 -5.32 -6.43
CA ILE A 109 2.97 -3.88 -6.75
C ILE A 109 3.38 -3.05 -5.53
N ASN A 110 2.97 -3.44 -4.33
CA ASN A 110 3.38 -2.76 -3.10
C ASN A 110 4.87 -2.96 -2.81
N GLU A 111 5.40 -4.17 -2.97
CA GLU A 111 6.82 -4.45 -2.83
C GLU A 111 7.66 -3.62 -3.81
N GLN A 112 7.28 -3.63 -5.10
CA GLN A 112 7.92 -2.83 -6.15
C GLN A 112 7.86 -1.33 -5.83
N THR A 113 6.70 -0.84 -5.41
CA THR A 113 6.50 0.58 -5.06
C THR A 113 7.38 0.99 -3.88
N ASN A 114 7.44 0.17 -2.83
CA ASN A 114 8.28 0.42 -1.66
C ASN A 114 9.77 0.46 -2.02
N GLU A 115 10.22 -0.44 -2.90
CA GLU A 115 11.59 -0.44 -3.38
C GLU A 115 11.93 0.85 -4.14
N ILE A 116 11.05 1.31 -5.02
CA ILE A 116 11.22 2.56 -5.77
C ILE A 116 11.30 3.76 -4.81
N VAL A 117 10.36 3.87 -3.87
CA VAL A 117 10.35 4.94 -2.86
C VAL A 117 11.66 4.95 -2.09
N LYS A 118 12.12 3.79 -1.63
CA LYS A 118 13.39 3.66 -0.90
C LYS A 118 14.56 4.16 -1.73
N ARG A 119 14.70 3.71 -2.98
CA ARG A 119 15.77 4.16 -3.88
C ARG A 119 15.72 5.67 -4.14
N LYS A 120 14.53 6.24 -4.35
CA LYS A 120 14.35 7.69 -4.54
C LYS A 120 14.78 8.47 -3.28
N LEU A 121 14.40 8.03 -2.10
CA LEU A 121 14.80 8.66 -0.83
C LEU A 121 16.31 8.54 -0.56
N ASP A 122 16.90 7.37 -0.83
CA ASP A 122 18.35 7.16 -0.68
C ASP A 122 19.13 8.10 -1.61
N ASN A 123 18.67 8.28 -2.85
CA ASN A 123 19.27 9.23 -3.80
C ASN A 123 19.13 10.68 -3.32
N GLN A 124 17.98 11.07 -2.77
CA GLN A 124 17.79 12.41 -2.20
C GLN A 124 18.71 12.64 -0.99
N ALA A 125 18.84 11.66 -0.09
CA ALA A 125 19.74 11.74 1.05
C ALA A 125 21.20 11.92 0.61
N GLU A 126 21.63 11.19 -0.43
CA GLU A 126 22.96 11.33 -1.04
C GLU A 126 23.21 12.73 -1.59
N LEU A 127 22.25 13.27 -2.34
CA LEU A 127 22.35 14.62 -2.91
C LEU A 127 22.47 15.69 -1.83
N VAL A 128 21.64 15.61 -0.78
CA VAL A 128 21.67 16.55 0.35
C VAL A 128 23.01 16.47 1.10
N ARG A 129 23.55 15.25 1.27
CA ARG A 129 24.86 15.02 1.87
C ARG A 129 25.98 15.66 1.04
N ARG A 130 26.02 15.42 -0.27
CA ARG A 130 27.03 16.01 -1.18
C ARG A 130 26.94 17.52 -1.27
N ALA A 131 25.73 18.07 -1.20
CA ALA A 131 25.51 19.52 -1.19
C ALA A 131 25.94 20.19 0.12
N GLY A 132 26.38 19.44 1.13
CA GLY A 132 26.82 19.97 2.42
C GLY A 132 25.70 20.63 3.22
N ILE A 133 24.43 20.38 2.88
CA ILE A 133 23.26 21.00 3.52
C ILE A 133 23.18 20.61 5.00
N PHE A 134 23.55 19.36 5.34
CA PHE A 134 23.65 18.89 6.73
C PHE A 134 24.80 19.52 7.53
N ASN A 135 25.81 20.08 6.87
CA ASN A 135 27.00 20.65 7.51
C ASN A 135 26.97 22.18 7.58
N LYS A 136 25.81 22.83 7.39
CA LYS A 136 25.71 24.28 7.60
C LYS A 136 25.85 24.56 9.10
N PRO A 137 26.90 25.28 9.54
CA PRO A 137 27.02 25.67 10.93
C PRO A 137 25.84 26.57 11.31
N GLU A 138 25.35 26.44 12.54
CA GLU A 138 24.27 27.30 13.04
C GLU A 138 24.59 28.77 12.78
N THR A 139 23.73 29.45 12.03
CA THR A 139 23.90 30.87 11.67
C THR A 139 23.60 31.80 12.84
N TYR A 140 22.99 31.30 13.92
CA TYR A 140 22.59 32.05 15.09
C TYR A 140 22.89 31.27 16.37
N ASN A 141 23.43 31.95 17.38
CA ASN A 141 23.60 31.37 18.71
C ASN A 141 22.31 31.48 19.55
N LYS A 142 22.29 30.90 20.76
CA LYS A 142 21.14 30.92 21.71
C LYS A 142 20.65 32.34 22.11
N SER A 143 21.39 33.38 21.73
CA SER A 143 21.04 34.79 21.92
C SER A 143 20.43 35.43 20.67
N ALA A 144 20.05 34.63 19.66
CA ALA A 144 19.57 35.06 18.33
C ALA A 144 20.53 36.02 17.60
N SER A 145 21.82 36.02 17.96
CA SER A 145 22.84 36.85 17.33
C SER A 145 23.48 36.09 16.17
N LYS A 146 23.61 36.77 15.02
CA LYS A 146 24.20 36.19 13.80
C LYS A 146 25.68 35.90 14.04
N VAL A 147 26.13 34.65 13.90
CA VAL A 147 27.53 34.28 14.11
C VAL A 147 28.33 34.69 12.88
N THR A 148 28.99 35.84 12.96
CA THR A 148 29.93 36.32 11.93
C THR A 148 31.31 35.73 12.19
N GLY A 149 31.56 34.52 11.70
CA GLY A 149 32.89 33.91 11.69
C GLY A 149 32.83 32.43 11.31
N GLY A 150 33.38 31.93 10.20
CA GLY A 150 34.38 32.53 9.33
C GLY A 150 34.25 32.10 7.88
N SER A 151 34.84 32.95 7.04
CA SER A 151 35.05 32.77 5.61
C SER A 151 35.58 31.37 5.29
N SER A 152 35.08 30.81 4.19
CA SER A 152 35.76 29.82 3.35
C SER A 152 37.14 30.37 2.95
N ALA A 153 38.07 30.22 3.87
CA ALA A 153 39.53 30.29 3.82
C ALA A 153 40.28 31.46 3.17
N LYS A 154 39.80 32.30 2.24
CA LYS A 154 40.74 33.19 1.51
C LYS A 154 40.10 34.31 0.68
N ALA A 155 39.43 35.27 1.30
CA ALA A 155 39.00 36.50 0.60
C ALA A 155 39.44 37.81 1.28
N PHE A 156 40.49 37.77 2.10
CA PHE A 156 41.21 38.97 2.54
C PHE A 156 42.72 38.70 2.61
N ARG A 157 43.40 38.91 1.48
CA ARG A 157 44.80 39.35 1.44
C ARG A 157 45.00 40.09 0.12
N GLU A 158 45.17 41.42 0.24
CA GLU A 158 45.63 42.37 -0.78
C GLU A 158 44.64 42.50 -1.96
N VAL A 159 44.03 43.65 -2.23
CA VAL A 159 44.53 45.01 -2.49
C VAL A 159 43.40 46.00 -2.26
#